data_AF-A0A845PVR0-F1
#
_entry.id   AF-A0A845PVR0-F1
#
_cell.length_a   1.000
_cell.length_b   1.000
_cell.length_c   1.000
_cell.angle_alpha   90.00
_cell.angle_beta   90.00
_cell.angle_gamma   90.00
#
_symmetry.space_group_name_H-M   'P 1'
#
loop_
_entity.id
_entity.type
_entity.pdbx_description
1 polymer ?
#
loop_
_entity_poly.entity_id
_entity_poly.type
_entity_poly.pdbx_seq_one_letter_code
_entity_poly.pdbx_strand_id
1 'polypeptide(L)'
;MRAQELADWISKKYTIFGIKRVYKRKDHPKMSSSDFCGKKGIVFIKDGWGPTDHIDLWNGYKMQGGTSGFLSRGVEIWFWRLS
;
A
#
# COMPACT_ATOMS: atom_id res chain seq x y z
N MET A 1 6.22 -10.46 -13.49
CA MET A 1 4.78 -10.22 -13.25
C MET A 1 4.71 -9.20 -12.12
N ARG A 2 4.35 -7.95 -12.42
CA ARG A 2 4.74 -6.80 -11.60
C ARG A 2 3.62 -6.45 -10.61
N ALA A 3 3.94 -6.19 -9.34
CA ALA A 3 2.94 -5.79 -8.34
C ALA A 3 2.13 -4.55 -8.78
N GLN A 4 2.73 -3.66 -9.58
CA GLN A 4 2.05 -2.54 -10.25
C GLN A 4 0.90 -2.98 -11.15
N GLU A 5 1.05 -4.03 -11.96
CA GLU A 5 -0.01 -4.50 -12.87
C GLU A 5 -1.24 -4.99 -12.07
N LEU A 6 -1.00 -5.67 -10.94
CA LEU A 6 -2.06 -6.09 -10.03
C LEU A 6 -2.71 -4.87 -9.34
N ALA A 7 -1.92 -3.91 -8.87
CA ALA A 7 -2.44 -2.67 -8.26
C ALA A 7 -3.30 -1.85 -9.24
N ASP A 8 -2.89 -1.79 -10.51
CA ASP A 8 -3.63 -1.12 -11.57
C ASP A 8 -4.92 -1.86 -11.91
N TRP A 9 -4.88 -3.21 -11.96
CA TRP A 9 -6.08 -4.01 -12.17
C TRP A 9 -7.08 -3.85 -11.01
N ILE A 10 -6.63 -3.91 -9.76
CA ILE A 10 -7.46 -3.67 -8.57
C ILE A 10 -8.09 -2.28 -8.62
N SER A 11 -7.31 -1.26 -9.02
CA SER A 11 -7.80 0.12 -9.16
C SER A 11 -8.98 0.26 -10.11
N LYS A 12 -9.08 -0.58 -11.14
CA LYS A 12 -10.19 -0.60 -12.10
C LYS A 12 -11.42 -1.33 -11.57
N LYS A 13 -11.28 -2.13 -10.51
CA LYS A 13 -12.34 -2.95 -9.90
C LYS A 13 -12.90 -2.29 -8.63
N TYR A 14 -13.19 -0.99 -8.71
CA TYR A 14 -13.64 -0.19 -7.57
C TYR A 14 -14.94 -0.68 -6.91
N THR A 15 -15.80 -1.40 -7.64
CA THR A 15 -17.01 -2.03 -7.09
C THR A 15 -16.71 -3.22 -6.15
N ILE A 16 -15.52 -3.81 -6.27
CA ILE A 16 -15.08 -4.96 -5.45
C ILE A 16 -14.16 -4.49 -4.33
N PHE A 17 -13.20 -3.62 -4.65
CA PHE A 17 -12.12 -3.23 -3.72
C PHE A 17 -12.27 -1.81 -3.15
N GLY A 18 -13.29 -1.07 -3.57
CA GLY A 18 -13.44 0.34 -3.21
C GLY A 18 -12.44 1.27 -3.88
N ILE A 19 -12.42 2.52 -3.43
CA ILE A 19 -11.53 3.56 -3.94
C ILE A 19 -10.24 3.57 -3.12
N LYS A 20 -9.08 3.50 -3.79
CA LYS A 20 -7.79 3.66 -3.13
C LYS A 20 -7.57 5.08 -2.63
N ARG A 21 -6.85 5.21 -1.53
CA ARG A 21 -6.13 6.44 -1.16
C ARG A 21 -4.69 6.33 -1.62
N VAL A 22 -4.16 7.40 -2.20
CA VAL A 22 -2.76 7.49 -2.64
C VAL A 22 -2.04 8.48 -1.75
N TYR A 23 -0.96 8.02 -1.13
CA TYR A 23 -0.09 8.82 -0.28
C TYR A 23 1.28 8.95 -0.95
N LYS A 24 1.65 10.16 -1.34
CA LYS A 24 2.95 10.42 -1.97
C LYS A 24 3.99 10.78 -0.92
N ARG A 25 5.18 10.18 -1.01
CA ARG A 25 6.28 10.39 -0.06
C ARG A 25 6.70 11.86 0.04
N LYS A 26 6.71 12.57 -1.09
CA LYS A 26 7.02 14.00 -1.15
C LYS A 26 6.11 14.86 -0.27
N ASP A 27 4.84 14.46 -0.13
CA ASP A 27 3.82 15.19 0.63
C ASP A 27 3.74 14.65 2.08
N HIS A 28 4.21 13.41 2.31
CA HIS A 28 4.23 12.74 3.61
C HIS A 28 5.62 12.14 3.92
N PRO A 29 6.65 12.96 4.16
CA PRO A 29 8.04 12.49 4.28
C PRO A 29 8.26 11.52 5.45
N LYS A 30 7.49 11.70 6.53
CA LYS A 30 7.57 10.87 7.76
C LYS A 30 6.56 9.72 7.81
N MET A 31 5.82 9.45 6.73
CA MET A 31 4.80 8.39 6.72
C MET A 31 5.41 7.03 7.04
N SER A 32 4.76 6.27 7.90
CA SER A 32 5.19 4.94 8.32
C SER A 32 3.99 4.04 8.60
N SER A 33 4.24 2.83 9.14
CA SER A 33 3.18 1.92 9.53
C SER A 33 2.23 2.48 10.60
N SER A 34 2.68 3.43 11.43
CA SER A 34 1.85 4.06 12.45
C SER A 34 0.64 4.78 11.86
N ASP A 35 0.77 5.39 10.68
CA ASP A 35 -0.32 6.12 10.01
C ASP A 35 -1.46 5.20 9.52
N PHE A 36 -1.16 3.91 9.40
CA PHE A 36 -2.07 2.85 8.97
C PHE A 36 -2.51 1.94 10.12
N CYS A 37 -2.05 2.18 11.34
CA CYS A 37 -2.40 1.39 12.51
C CYS A 37 -3.93 1.38 12.74
N GLY A 38 -4.47 0.21 13.06
CA GLY A 38 -5.91 0.01 13.29
C GLY A 38 -6.79 0.02 12.03
N LYS A 39 -6.23 0.31 10.83
CA LYS A 39 -6.95 0.22 9.56
C LYS A 39 -6.61 -1.09 8.87
N LYS A 40 -7.59 -1.82 8.35
CA LYS A 40 -7.37 -3.05 7.57
C LYS A 40 -7.51 -2.76 6.09
N GLY A 41 -6.73 -3.44 5.25
CA GLY A 41 -6.77 -3.16 3.83
C GLY A 41 -5.75 -3.89 2.98
N ILE A 42 -5.77 -3.57 1.69
CA ILE A 42 -4.70 -3.90 0.75
C ILE A 42 -3.75 -2.70 0.70
N VAL A 43 -2.45 -2.97 0.76
CA VAL A 43 -1.39 -1.97 0.61
C VAL A 43 -0.58 -2.27 -0.65
N PHE A 44 -0.33 -1.25 -1.46
CA PHE A 44 0.65 -1.29 -2.53
C PHE A 44 1.72 -0.23 -2.26
N ILE A 45 2.98 -0.63 -2.41
CA ILE A 45 4.17 0.15 -2.10
C ILE A 45 4.93 0.28 -3.41
N LYS A 46 4.90 1.47 -3.97
CA LYS A 46 5.56 1.77 -5.23
C LYS A 46 7.02 2.13 -5.01
N ASP A 47 7.91 1.54 -5.80
CA ASP A 47 9.34 1.86 -5.84
C ASP A 47 10.01 1.89 -4.43
N GLY A 48 9.76 0.85 -3.62
CA GLY A 48 10.26 0.78 -2.23
C GLY A 48 11.74 0.40 -2.10
N TRP A 49 12.30 -0.24 -3.13
CA TRP A 49 13.71 -0.65 -3.21
C TRP A 49 14.24 -0.44 -4.63
N GLY A 50 14.47 0.83 -4.97
CA GLY A 50 14.63 1.23 -6.37
C GLY A 50 13.31 1.01 -7.13
N PRO A 51 13.31 0.46 -8.35
CA PRO A 51 12.10 0.25 -9.15
C PRO A 51 11.26 -0.96 -8.71
N THR A 52 11.49 -1.47 -7.49
CA THR A 52 10.84 -2.67 -6.97
C THR A 52 9.60 -2.31 -6.17
N ASP A 53 8.47 -2.84 -6.60
CA ASP A 53 7.17 -2.68 -5.95
C ASP A 53 6.85 -3.83 -4.99
N HIS A 54 5.93 -3.60 -4.05
CA HIS A 54 5.36 -4.62 -3.17
C HIS A 54 3.84 -4.44 -3.02
N ILE A 55 3.08 -5.55 -2.99
CA ILE A 55 1.64 -5.52 -2.70
C ILE A 55 1.33 -6.57 -1.63
N ASP A 56 0.52 -6.20 -0.65
CA ASP A 56 0.25 -7.05 0.51
C ASP A 56 -1.11 -6.78 1.16
N LEU A 57 -1.51 -7.69 2.04
CA LEU A 57 -2.60 -7.49 2.99
C LEU A 57 -2.06 -6.86 4.26
N TRP A 58 -2.75 -5.83 4.74
CA TRP A 58 -2.47 -5.13 5.97
C TRP A 58 -3.62 -5.32 6.95
N ASN A 59 -3.34 -5.87 8.13
CA ASN A 59 -4.37 -6.18 9.13
C ASN A 59 -4.54 -5.09 10.20
N GLY A 60 -3.92 -3.93 10.04
CA GLY A 60 -3.89 -2.86 11.04
C GLY A 60 -2.66 -2.86 11.93
N TYR A 61 -1.79 -3.87 11.83
CA TYR A 61 -0.56 -3.96 12.64
C TYR A 61 0.62 -4.60 11.88
N LYS A 62 0.35 -5.64 11.09
CA LYS A 62 1.35 -6.36 10.30
C LYS A 62 0.86 -6.61 8.87
N MET A 63 1.83 -6.83 7.99
CA MET A 63 1.61 -7.37 6.66
C MET A 63 1.52 -8.89 6.71
N GLN A 64 0.93 -9.51 5.68
CA GLN A 64 0.87 -10.97 5.58
C GLN A 64 2.17 -11.56 5.03
N GLY A 65 2.75 -10.96 3.98
CA GLY A 65 3.98 -11.43 3.35
C GLY A 65 5.23 -10.60 3.68
N GLY A 66 5.06 -9.33 4.05
CA GLY A 66 6.14 -8.39 4.32
C GLY A 66 6.31 -8.00 5.79
N THR A 67 7.09 -6.94 6.01
CA THR A 67 7.25 -6.32 7.33
C THR A 67 6.56 -4.95 7.35
N SER A 68 6.04 -4.53 8.52
CA SER A 68 5.37 -3.23 8.66
C SER A 68 6.26 -2.05 8.25
N GLY A 69 7.58 -2.18 8.43
CA GLY A 69 8.58 -1.19 8.01
C GLY A 69 8.65 -0.94 6.49
N PHE A 70 7.96 -1.72 5.66
CA PHE A 70 7.93 -1.45 4.22
C PHE A 70 7.11 -0.18 3.90
N LEU A 71 6.16 0.20 4.75
CA LEU A 71 5.33 1.42 4.58
C LEU A 71 6.14 2.72 4.66
N SER A 72 7.38 2.69 5.16
CA SER A 72 8.28 3.85 5.17
C SER A 72 9.13 4.00 3.91
N ARG A 73 9.06 3.05 2.96
CA ARG A 73 10.01 2.96 1.83
C ARG A 73 9.48 3.49 0.50
N GLY A 74 8.20 3.25 0.20
CA GLY A 74 7.65 3.59 -1.11
C GLY A 74 7.60 5.09 -1.40
N VAL A 75 7.78 5.44 -2.68
CA VAL A 75 7.56 6.79 -3.21
C VAL A 75 6.07 7.14 -3.26
N GLU A 76 5.23 6.12 -3.45
CA GLU A 76 3.79 6.18 -3.27
C GLU A 76 3.31 4.96 -2.49
N ILE A 77 2.34 5.17 -1.60
CA ILE A 77 1.61 4.11 -0.92
C ILE A 77 0.15 4.20 -1.37
N TRP A 78 -0.36 3.13 -1.96
CA TRP A 78 -1.79 3.03 -2.30
C TRP A 78 -2.46 2.13 -1.26
N PHE A 79 -3.57 2.60 -0.72
CA PHE A 79 -4.29 1.89 0.35
C PHE A 79 -5.76 1.75 -0.01
N TRP A 80 -6.22 0.50 -0.12
CA TRP A 80 -7.64 0.16 -0.22
C TRP A 80 -8.10 -0.33 1.15
N ARG A 81 -8.94 0.47 1.82
CA ARG A 81 -9.50 0.08 3.11
C ARG A 81 -10.52 -1.04 2.90
N LEU A 82 -10.37 -2.12 3.66
CA LEU A 82 -11.37 -3.18 3.77
C LEU A 82 -12.20 -2.94 5.04
N SER A 83 -13.51 -3.17 4.91
CA SER A 83 -14.50 -3.06 5.99
C SER A 83 -14.37 -4.20 6.98
#